data_AF-A0A3D0DTH8-F1
#
_entry.id   AF-A0A3D0DTH8-F1
#
_cell.length_a   1.000
_cell.length_b   1.000
_cell.length_c   1.000
_cell.angle_alpha   90.00
_cell.angle_beta   90.00
_cell.angle_gamma   90.00
#
_symmetry.space_group_name_H-M   'P 1'
#
loop_
_entity.id
_entity.type
_entity.pdbx_description
1 polymer ?
#
loop_
_entity_poly.entity_id
_entity_poly.type
_entity_poly.pdbx_seq_one_letter_code
_entity_poly.pdbx_strand_id
1 'polypeptide(L)'
;MRALILCLMLVGCAAEPQKILVPVTVGCVGTVPARPVNTFGAGAYPGDKAAAQAALIDSTAWEGYAMRLEVIVAGCPNKREK
;
A
#
# COMPACT_ATOMS: atom_id res chain seq x y z
N MET A 1 -18.35 -38.83 -37.38
CA MET A 1 -16.91 -38.68 -37.10
C MET A 1 -16.33 -37.35 -37.62
N ARG A 2 -16.57 -36.94 -38.88
CA ARG A 2 -16.07 -35.64 -39.42
C ARG A 2 -16.49 -34.40 -38.61
N ALA A 3 -17.73 -34.33 -38.13
CA ALA A 3 -18.21 -33.19 -37.33
C ALA A 3 -17.48 -33.04 -35.97
N LEU A 4 -17.05 -34.15 -35.37
CA LEU A 4 -16.37 -34.15 -34.07
C LEU A 4 -14.96 -33.55 -34.17
N ILE A 5 -14.27 -33.81 -35.28
CA ILE A 5 -12.92 -33.26 -35.57
C ILE A 5 -12.99 -31.75 -35.80
N LEU A 6 -14.03 -31.27 -36.49
CA LEU A 6 -14.28 -29.85 -36.71
C LEU A 6 -14.55 -29.10 -35.39
N CYS A 7 -15.35 -29.67 -34.49
CA CYS A 7 -15.59 -29.06 -33.18
C CYS A 7 -14.32 -28.97 -32.32
N LEU A 8 -13.46 -30.00 -32.34
CA LEU A 8 -12.19 -30.00 -31.59
C LEU A 8 -11.20 -28.95 -32.08
N MET A 9 -11.16 -28.67 -33.39
CA MET A 9 -10.30 -27.64 -33.98
C MET A 9 -10.73 -26.22 -33.61
N LEU A 10 -12.04 -25.98 -33.44
CA LEU A 10 -12.59 -24.66 -33.09
C LEU A 10 -12.33 -24.27 -31.62
N VAL A 11 -12.22 -25.24 -30.71
CA VAL A 11 -11.96 -24.98 -29.27
C VAL A 11 -10.56 -24.41 -29.05
N GLY A 12 -9.59 -24.74 -29.90
CA GLY A 12 -8.22 -24.21 -29.82
C GLY A 12 -8.11 -22.71 -30.13
N CYS A 13 -9.01 -22.16 -30.97
CA CYS A 13 -9.01 -20.74 -31.33
C CYS A 13 -9.70 -19.84 -30.30
N ALA A 14 -10.48 -20.40 -29.37
CA ALA A 14 -11.16 -19.66 -28.31
C ALA A 14 -10.40 -19.71 -26.97
N ALA A 15 -9.26 -20.39 -26.91
CA ALA A 15 -8.46 -20.50 -25.70
C ALA A 15 -7.74 -19.17 -25.43
N GLU A 16 -8.34 -18.33 -24.59
CA GLU A 16 -7.66 -17.17 -24.04
C GLU A 16 -6.43 -17.62 -23.24
N PRO A 17 -5.28 -16.97 -23.40
CA PRO A 17 -4.08 -17.30 -22.65
C PRO A 17 -4.34 -17.12 -21.15
N GLN A 18 -4.01 -18.15 -20.36
CA GLN A 18 -4.21 -18.13 -18.92
C GLN A 18 -3.29 -17.09 -18.29
N LYS A 19 -3.88 -16.06 -17.67
CA LYS A 19 -3.13 -15.02 -16.95
C LYS A 19 -2.56 -15.62 -15.67
N ILE A 20 -1.23 -15.65 -15.56
CA ILE A 20 -0.53 -16.07 -14.34
C ILE A 20 -0.13 -14.82 -13.57
N LEU A 21 -0.61 -14.71 -12.33
CA LEU A 21 -0.18 -13.64 -11.43
C LEU A 21 1.16 -14.01 -10.81
N VAL A 22 2.21 -13.26 -11.16
CA VAL A 22 3.54 -13.41 -10.56
C VAL A 22 3.62 -12.47 -9.34
N PRO A 23 3.84 -12.98 -8.12
CA PRO A 23 3.99 -12.12 -6.95
C PRO A 23 5.32 -11.38 -7.03
N VAL A 24 5.27 -10.09 -7.33
CA VAL A 24 6.44 -9.20 -7.30
C VAL A 24 6.41 -8.43 -5.99
N THR A 25 7.38 -8.70 -5.12
CA THR A 25 7.60 -7.89 -3.91
C THR A 25 8.37 -6.64 -4.32
N VAL A 26 7.68 -5.51 -4.41
CA VAL A 26 8.33 -4.20 -4.56
C VAL A 26 8.66 -3.64 -3.18
N GLY A 27 9.87 -3.11 -3.01
CA GLY A 27 10.24 -2.34 -1.81
C GLY A 27 9.60 -0.94 -1.85
N CYS A 28 9.79 -0.16 -0.79
CA CYS A 28 9.46 1.26 -0.83
C CYS A 28 10.35 1.99 -1.85
N VAL A 29 9.79 2.99 -2.55
CA VAL A 29 10.53 3.79 -3.53
C VAL A 29 11.65 4.60 -2.86
N GLY A 30 11.41 5.05 -1.63
CA GLY A 30 12.37 5.78 -0.82
C GLY A 30 12.48 5.26 0.62
N THR A 31 13.35 5.88 1.40
CA THR A 31 13.48 5.60 2.83
C THR A 31 12.28 6.14 3.59
N VAL A 32 11.79 5.37 4.56
CA VAL A 32 10.81 5.86 5.54
C VAL A 32 11.45 6.97 6.37
N PRO A 33 10.84 8.16 6.45
CA PRO A 33 11.43 9.28 7.18
C PRO A 33 11.49 9.00 8.69
N ALA A 34 12.56 9.47 9.34
CA ALA A 34 12.68 9.38 10.79
C ALA A 34 11.72 10.38 11.46
N ARG A 35 10.98 9.92 12.47
CA ARG A 35 10.11 10.80 13.26
C ARG A 35 10.92 11.74 14.13
N PRO A 36 10.56 13.03 14.20
CA PRO A 36 11.05 13.89 15.27
C PRO A 36 10.53 13.37 16.62
N VAL A 37 11.39 13.37 17.64
CA VAL A 37 11.00 13.03 19.01
C VAL A 37 10.29 14.25 19.59
N ASN A 38 8.98 14.14 19.74
CA ASN A 38 8.14 15.18 20.30
C ASN A 38 7.62 14.75 21.68
N THR A 39 7.71 15.62 22.67
CA THR A 39 7.17 15.44 24.03
C THR A 39 6.19 16.57 24.36
N PHE A 40 5.34 16.39 25.37
CA PHE A 40 4.34 17.40 25.72
C PHE A 40 4.99 18.77 25.97
N GLY A 41 4.66 19.76 25.13
CA GLY A 41 5.20 21.12 25.21
C GLY A 41 6.60 21.31 24.61
N ALA A 42 7.25 20.28 24.06
CA ALA A 42 8.58 20.38 23.47
C ALA A 42 8.73 19.51 22.20
N GLY A 43 9.18 20.10 21.10
CA GLY A 43 9.35 19.40 19.84
C GLY A 43 9.14 20.30 18.62
N ALA A 44 9.56 19.80 17.45
CA ALA A 44 9.30 20.45 16.18
C ALA A 44 7.92 20.00 15.68
N TYR A 45 6.89 20.74 16.07
CA TYR A 45 5.54 20.54 15.56
C TYR A 45 5.35 21.42 14.31
N PRO A 46 5.32 20.85 13.10
CA PRO A 46 5.00 21.62 11.91
C PRO A 46 3.50 21.98 11.96
N GLY A 47 3.17 23.13 12.56
CA GLY A 47 1.80 23.64 12.68
C GLY A 47 1.44 24.16 14.07
N ASP A 48 0.14 24.18 14.36
CA ASP A 48 -0.43 24.66 15.61
C ASP A 48 -0.08 23.72 16.79
N LYS A 49 0.46 24.27 17.87
CA LYS A 49 0.81 23.54 19.10
C LYS A 49 -0.41 22.87 19.75
N ALA A 50 -1.61 23.36 19.51
CA ALA A 50 -2.85 22.72 19.98
C ALA A 50 -3.12 21.37 19.28
N ALA A 51 -2.84 21.27 17.98
CA ALA A 51 -2.99 20.03 17.21
C ALA A 51 -1.98 18.97 17.67
N ALA A 52 -0.77 19.41 17.98
CA ALA A 52 0.27 18.58 18.61
C ALA A 52 -0.13 18.05 19.99
N GLN A 53 -0.80 18.87 20.79
CA GLN A 53 -1.28 18.50 22.10
C GLN A 53 -2.45 17.50 21.99
N ALA A 54 -3.36 17.70 21.04
CA ALA A 54 -4.44 16.76 20.74
C ALA A 54 -3.91 15.39 20.24
N ALA A 55 -2.86 15.40 19.42
CA ALA A 55 -2.15 14.20 18.97
C ALA A 55 -1.50 13.40 20.12
N LEU A 56 -1.08 14.06 21.20
CA LEU A 56 -0.52 13.39 22.38
C LEU A 56 -1.60 12.83 23.32
N ILE A 57 -2.81 13.41 23.33
CA ILE A 57 -3.94 12.90 24.12
C ILE A 57 -4.42 11.55 23.59
N ASP A 58 -4.41 11.37 22.27
CA ASP A 58 -4.68 10.08 21.61
C ASP A 58 -3.46 9.62 20.80
N SER A 59 -2.39 9.28 21.52
CA SER A 59 -1.12 8.85 20.94
C SER A 59 -1.27 7.65 20.00
N THR A 60 -2.20 6.73 20.30
CA THR A 60 -2.42 5.53 19.50
C THR A 60 -3.01 5.87 18.14
N ALA A 61 -4.07 6.69 18.09
CA ALA A 61 -4.66 7.11 16.82
C ALA A 61 -3.67 7.96 16.01
N TRP A 62 -2.91 8.84 16.68
CA TRP A 62 -1.87 9.64 16.06
C TRP A 62 -0.75 8.78 15.47
N GLU A 63 -0.25 7.79 16.19
CA GLU A 63 0.80 6.89 15.71
C GLU A 63 0.38 6.15 14.43
N GLY A 64 -0.87 5.68 14.40
CA GLY A 64 -1.46 5.02 13.23
C GLY A 64 -1.61 5.95 12.03
N TYR A 65 -2.05 7.20 12.26
CA TYR A 65 -2.15 8.22 11.20
C TYR A 65 -0.77 8.59 10.65
N ALA A 66 0.19 8.90 11.53
CA ALA A 66 1.56 9.23 11.16
C ALA A 66 2.23 8.09 10.39
N MET A 67 2.03 6.84 10.81
CA MET A 67 2.63 5.68 10.14
C MET A 67 2.10 5.52 8.71
N ARG A 68 0.81 5.79 8.48
CA ARG A 68 0.25 5.78 7.13
C ARG A 68 0.86 6.86 6.25
N LEU A 69 1.03 8.07 6.77
CA LEU A 69 1.67 9.16 6.03
C LEU A 69 3.12 8.82 5.65
N GLU A 70 3.89 8.25 6.57
CA GLU A 70 5.28 7.87 6.34
C GLU A 70 5.43 6.82 5.23
N VAL A 71 4.56 5.81 5.25
CA VAL A 71 4.49 4.77 4.22
C VAL A 71 4.12 5.37 2.86
N ILE A 72 3.20 6.35 2.82
CA ILE A 72 2.83 7.05 1.59
C ILE A 72 4.00 7.89 1.07
N VAL A 73 4.64 8.68 1.93
CA VAL A 73 5.79 9.52 1.57
C VAL A 73 6.96 8.69 1.06
N ALA A 74 7.20 7.52 1.65
CA ALA A 74 8.22 6.57 1.20
C ALA A 74 7.83 5.78 -0.06
N GLY A 75 6.59 5.94 -0.56
CA GLY A 75 6.09 5.20 -1.72
C GLY A 75 6.04 3.69 -1.49
N CYS A 76 5.76 3.25 -0.27
CA CYS A 76 5.67 1.83 0.06
C CYS A 76 4.36 1.22 -0.49
N PRO A 77 4.38 -0.03 -1.00
CA PRO A 77 3.19 -0.67 -1.54
C PRO A 77 2.14 -0.88 -0.45
N ASN A 78 0.91 -0.46 -0.73
CA ASN A 78 -0.20 -0.61 0.19
C ASN A 78 -0.71 -2.06 0.15
N LYS A 79 -0.53 -2.82 1.24
CA LYS A 79 -0.96 -4.24 1.33
C LYS A 79 -2.49 -4.45 1.23
N ARG A 80 -3.28 -3.41 0.98
CA ARG A 80 -4.74 -3.45 0.80
C ARG A 80 -5.20 -3.51 -0.65
N GLU A 81 -4.30 -3.55 -1.61
CA GLU A 81 -4.63 -3.87 -2.99
C GLU A 81 -4.40 -5.37 -3.22
N LYS A 82 -5.36 -6.16 -2.73
CA LYS A 82 -5.51 -7.58 -3.08
C LYS A 82 -6.96 -7.85 -3.41
#